data_AF-A0A6V7L003-F1
#
_entry.id   AF-A0A6V7L003-F1
#
_cell.length_a   1.000
_cell.length_b   1.000
_cell.length_c   1.000
_cell.angle_alpha   90.00
_cell.angle_beta   90.00
_cell.angle_gamma   90.00
#
_symmetry.space_group_name_H-M   'P 1'
#
loop_
_entity.id
_entity.type
_entity.pdbx_description
1 polymer ?
#
loop_
_entity_poly.entity_id
_entity_poly.type
_entity_poly.pdbx_seq_one_letter_code
_entity_poly.pdbx_strand_id
1 'polypeptide(L)' 'KPKGVQRPVGGHIATLCWTMKIIYGMDKNSIWWAASDLGWVVGLSYICYAPLLYGATSVMFEGKPDRTPDAGQYY' A
#
# COMPACT_ATOMS: atom_id res chain seq x y z
N LYS A 1 21.23 -9.59 -13.94
CA LYS A 1 21.10 -9.84 -12.48
C LYS A 1 20.21 -8.75 -11.87
N PRO A 2 19.20 -9.08 -11.03
CA PRO A 2 18.39 -8.09 -10.32
C PRO A 2 19.25 -7.15 -9.46
N LYS A 3 18.85 -5.89 -9.33
CA LYS A 3 19.54 -4.89 -8.49
C LYS A 3 18.81 -4.72 -7.16
N GLY A 4 19.53 -4.77 -6.04
CA GLY A 4 18.98 -4.51 -4.71
C GLY A 4 18.79 -3.02 -4.46
N VAL A 5 17.66 -2.46 -4.88
CA VAL A 5 17.37 -1.03 -4.76
C VAL A 5 17.23 -0.62 -3.30
N GLN A 6 18.04 0.34 -2.86
CA GLN A 6 17.98 0.94 -1.52
C GLN A 6 17.20 2.26 -1.56
N ARG A 7 16.42 2.54 -0.51
CA ARG A 7 15.61 3.77 -0.39
C ARG A 7 16.03 4.53 0.88
N PRO A 8 16.35 5.83 0.79
CA PRO A 8 16.61 6.66 1.96
C PRO A 8 15.38 6.80 2.85
N VAL A 9 15.54 6.69 4.16
CA VAL A 9 14.40 6.64 5.12
C VAL A 9 13.55 7.92 5.07
N GLY A 10 14.14 9.08 5.37
CA GLY A 10 13.40 10.33 5.52
C GLY A 10 12.66 10.77 4.25
N GLY A 11 13.37 10.82 3.12
CA GLY A 11 12.78 11.23 1.84
C GLY A 11 11.70 10.27 1.35
N HIS A 12 11.88 8.96 1.56
CA HIS A 12 10.87 7.96 1.20
C HIS A 12 9.60 8.12 2.03
N ILE A 13 9.73 8.20 3.36
CA ILE A 13 8.59 8.37 4.28
C ILE A 13 7.83 9.67 3.98
N ALA A 14 8.53 10.80 3.84
CA ALA A 14 7.89 12.09 3.56
C ALA A 14 7.09 12.07 2.26
N THR A 15 7.65 11.45 1.21
CA THR A 15 6.96 11.29 -0.07
C THR A 15 5.71 10.44 0.08
N LEU A 16 5.79 9.29 0.76
CA LEU A 16 4.64 8.41 0.97
C LEU A 16 3.50 9.11 1.70
N CYS A 17 3.78 9.78 2.83
CA CYS A 17 2.76 10.53 3.56
C CYS A 17 2.14 11.65 2.71
N TRP A 18 2.94 12.35 1.91
CA TRP A 18 2.45 13.37 0.99
C TRP A 18 1.52 12.78 -0.10
N THR A 19 1.89 11.64 -0.69
CA THR A 19 1.09 10.98 -1.73
C THR A 19 -0.26 10.50 -1.22
N MET A 20 -0.35 10.00 0.02
CA MET A 20 -1.62 9.57 0.61
C MET A 20 -2.67 10.69 0.61
N LYS A 21 -2.26 11.91 0.97
CA LYS A 21 -3.16 13.07 0.97
C LYS A 21 -3.39 13.62 -0.43
N ILE A 22 -2.32 13.86 -1.19
CA ILE A 22 -2.39 14.67 -2.41
C ILE A 22 -2.80 13.86 -3.63
N ILE A 23 -2.33 12.62 -3.77
CA ILE A 23 -2.66 11.77 -4.91
C ILE A 23 -3.93 10.96 -4.62
N TYR A 24 -4.00 10.35 -3.44
CA TYR A 24 -5.09 9.44 -3.10
C TYR A 24 -6.23 10.07 -2.31
N GLY A 25 -6.11 11.35 -1.90
CA GLY A 25 -7.18 12.06 -1.21
C GLY A 25 -7.57 11.44 0.14
N MET A 26 -6.66 10.69 0.78
CA MET A 26 -6.96 9.97 2.02
C MET A 26 -6.89 10.90 3.23
N ASP A 27 -7.71 10.61 4.23
CA ASP A 27 -7.65 11.21 5.57
C ASP A 27 -7.06 10.24 6.59
N LYS A 28 -6.69 10.77 7.76
CA LYS A 28 -5.99 10.01 8.82
C LYS A 28 -6.79 8.85 9.41
N ASN A 29 -8.09 8.72 9.14
CA ASN A 29 -8.91 7.60 9.62
C ASN A 29 -9.53 6.81 8.47
N SER A 30 -9.09 7.08 7.24
CA SER A 30 -9.60 6.38 6.07
C SER A 30 -9.12 4.92 6.07
N ILE A 31 -9.89 4.06 5.41
CA ILE A 31 -9.54 2.67 5.16
C ILE A 31 -8.93 2.60 3.76
N TRP A 32 -7.71 2.10 3.67
CA TRP A 32 -6.94 2.01 2.45
C TRP A 32 -6.82 0.56 1.97
N TRP A 33 -7.10 0.34 0.69
CA TRP A 33 -6.99 -0.94 0.01
C TRP A 33 -6.08 -0.81 -1.20
N ALA A 34 -5.01 -1.62 -1.23
CA ALA A 34 -4.08 -1.70 -2.36
C ALA A 34 -3.88 -3.15 -2.77
N ALA A 35 -4.27 -3.48 -4.00
CA ALA A 35 -4.15 -4.81 -4.58
C ALA A 35 -2.73 -5.08 -5.10
N SER A 36 -1.82 -5.37 -4.18
CA SER A 36 -0.44 -5.77 -4.45
C SER A 36 -0.02 -6.84 -3.43
N ASP A 37 1.15 -7.44 -3.61
CA ASP A 37 1.83 -8.16 -2.55
C ASP A 37 3.06 -7.39 -2.02
N LEU A 38 3.51 -7.73 -0.82
CA LEU A 38 4.65 -7.11 -0.12
C LEU A 38 6.00 -7.32 -0.84
N GLY A 39 6.09 -8.26 -1.79
CA GLY A 39 7.28 -8.47 -2.61
C GLY A 39 7.51 -7.36 -3.63
N TRP A 40 6.48 -6.56 -3.96
CA TRP A 40 6.58 -5.44 -4.90
C TRP A 40 6.72 -4.11 -4.19
N VAL A 41 7.22 -3.13 -4.93
CA VAL A 41 7.33 -1.74 -4.45
C VAL A 41 5.98 -1.18 -4.01
N VAL A 42 4.89 -1.57 -4.65
CA VAL A 42 3.53 -1.13 -4.29
C VAL A 42 3.12 -1.69 -2.94
N GLY A 43 3.38 -2.96 -2.63
CA GLY A 43 3.04 -3.54 -1.33
C GLY A 43 3.80 -2.91 -0.17
N LEU A 44 5.12 -2.78 -0.28
CA LEU A 44 5.89 -2.10 0.77
C LEU A 44 5.47 -0.64 0.93
N SER A 45 5.25 0.07 -0.19
CA SER A 45 4.90 1.49 -0.15
C SER A 45 3.48 1.73 0.36
N TYR A 46 2.49 0.99 -0.13
CA TYR A 46 1.08 1.33 0.02
C TYR A 46 0.25 0.26 0.74
N ILE A 47 0.77 -0.92 1.07
CA ILE A 47 0.12 -1.82 2.05
C ILE A 47 0.69 -1.58 3.44
N CYS A 48 2.01 -1.36 3.55
CA CYS A 48 2.68 -1.18 4.84
C CYS A 48 2.95 0.31 5.14
N TYR A 49 3.96 0.91 4.50
CA TYR A 49 4.51 2.18 5.00
C TYR A 49 3.53 3.35 4.92
N ALA A 50 3.01 3.68 3.75
CA ALA A 50 2.21 4.89 3.54
C ALA A 50 0.95 4.94 4.42
N PRO A 51 0.05 3.94 4.44
CA PRO A 51 -1.16 4.01 5.26
C PRO A 51 -0.82 4.09 6.75
N LEU A 52 0.12 3.27 7.24
CA LEU A 52 0.48 3.23 8.66
C LEU A 52 1.18 4.52 9.14
N LEU A 53 2.06 5.09 8.32
CA LEU A 53 2.74 6.36 8.65
C LEU A 53 1.79 7.55 8.55
N TYR A 54 0.82 7.50 7.63
CA TYR A 54 -0.17 8.56 7.45
C TYR A 54 -1.28 8.52 8.52
N GLY A 55 -1.51 7.36 9.14
CA GLY A 55 -2.52 7.12 10.16
C GLY A 55 -3.74 6.33 9.68
N ALA A 56 -3.83 6.05 8.37
CA ALA A 56 -4.92 5.28 7.79
C ALA A 56 -4.87 3.80 8.19
N THR A 57 -6.03 3.14 8.16
CA THR A 57 -6.11 1.68 8.34
C THR A 57 -5.80 1.00 7.02
N SER A 58 -4.85 0.06 7.00
CA SER A 58 -4.50 -0.70 5.80
C SER A 58 -5.19 -2.06 5.78
N VAL A 59 -5.75 -2.44 4.65
CA VAL A 59 -6.30 -3.78 4.43
C VAL A 59 -5.19 -4.69 3.87
N MET A 60 -4.83 -5.71 4.65
CA MET A 60 -3.93 -6.78 4.24
C MET A 60 -4.76 -7.99 3.80
N PHE A 61 -4.60 -8.38 2.54
CA PHE A 61 -5.32 -9.48 1.94
C PHE A 61 -4.37 -10.56 1.46
N GLU A 62 -4.73 -11.80 1.78
CA GLU A 62 -4.09 -12.99 1.28
C GLU A 62 -5.06 -13.68 0.32
N GLY A 63 -4.67 -13.77 -0.95
CA GLY A 63 -5.51 -14.38 -1.98
C GLY A 63 -5.25 -13.79 -3.35
N LYS A 64 -6.25 -13.96 -4.22
CA LYS A 64 -6.24 -13.49 -5.60
C LYS A 64 -7.62 -12.92 -5.92
N PRO A 65 -7.75 -12.03 -6.92
CA PRO A 65 -9.01 -11.36 -7.20
C PRO A 65 -10.12 -12.28 -7.75
N ASP A 66 -9.80 -13.54 -8.13
CA ASP A 66 -10.73 -14.45 -8.79
C ASP A 66 -10.70 -15.90 -8.24
N ARG A 67 -11.73 -16.67 -8.60
CA ARG A 67 -11.90 -18.13 -8.40
C ARG A 67 -12.10 -18.65 -6.98
N THR A 68 -11.50 -18.06 -5.95
CA THR A 68 -11.53 -18.64 -4.58
C THR A 68 -11.99 -17.60 -3.56
N PRO A 69 -13.27 -17.50 -3.19
CA PRO A 69 -14.42 -18.30 -3.63
C PRO A 69 -15.01 -17.87 -4.99
N ASP A 70 -14.99 -16.59 -5.31
CA ASP A 70 -15.49 -16.01 -6.58
C ASP A 70 -14.94 -14.58 -6.76
N ALA A 71 -15.28 -13.89 -7.85
CA ALA A 71 -14.76 -12.55 -8.14
C ALA A 71 -15.27 -11.45 -7.19
N GLY A 72 -16.35 -11.70 -6.45
CA GLY A 72 -16.90 -10.79 -5.44
C GLY A 72 -15.98 -10.59 -4.23
N GLN A 73 -14.93 -11.38 -4.07
CA GLN A 73 -13.96 -11.18 -2.98
C GLN A 73 -13.12 -9.90 -3.11
N TYR A 74 -13.06 -9.31 -4.32
CA TYR A 74 -12.23 -8.15 -4.61
C TYR A 74 -12.99 -6.81 -4.52
N TYR A 75 -14.32 -6.85 -4.57
CA TYR A 75 -15.22 -5.69 -4.68
C TYR A 75 -16.11 -5.58 -3.45
#